data_AF-A0A485M229-F1
#
_entry.id   AF-A0A485M229-F1
#
_cell.length_a   1.000
_cell.length_b   1.000
_cell.length_c   1.000
_cell.angle_alpha   90.00
_cell.angle_beta   90.00
_cell.angle_gamma   90.00
#
_symmetry.space_group_name_H-M   'P 1'
#
loop_
_entity.id
_entity.type
_entity.pdbx_description
1 polymer ?
#
loop_
_entity_poly.entity_id
_entity_poly.type
_entity_poly.pdbx_seq_one_letter_code
_entity_poly.pdbx_strand_id
1 'polypeptide(L)' 'MDKEMLSEKIMTFHANDNTKTLFISTEDMYKFLEELGYNYSIVEL' A
#
# COMPACT_ATOMS: atom_id res chain seq x y z
N MET A 1 -7.58 3.36 -2.14
CA MET A 1 -7.14 2.55 -1.00
C MET A 1 -8.31 2.35 -0.09
N ASP A 2 -8.60 1.10 0.25
CA ASP A 2 -9.65 0.77 1.21
C ASP A 2 -9.27 1.33 2.58
N LYS A 3 -10.20 2.04 3.23
CA LYS A 3 -9.97 2.64 4.55
C LYS A 3 -9.63 1.59 5.62
N GLU A 4 -10.21 0.40 5.55
CA GLU A 4 -9.90 -0.66 6.53
C GLU A 4 -8.45 -1.12 6.41
N MET A 5 -7.91 -1.21 5.19
CA MET A 5 -6.50 -1.57 4.97
C MET A 5 -5.51 -0.55 5.54
N LEU A 6 -5.91 0.71 5.67
CA LEU A 6 -5.07 1.77 6.22
C LEU A 6 -5.01 1.76 7.75
N SER A 7 -5.92 1.03 8.39
CA SER A 7 -5.91 0.84 9.85
C SER A 7 -4.84 -0.17 10.31
N GLU A 8 -4.38 -1.01 9.39
CA GLU A 8 -3.30 -1.96 9.62
C GLU A 8 -1.94 -1.25 9.66
N LYS A 9 -1.03 -1.74 10.48
CA LYS A 9 0.32 -1.16 10.62
C LYS A 9 1.25 -1.54 9.47
N ILE A 10 0.99 -2.68 8.84
CA ILE A 10 1.82 -3.28 7.79
C ILE A 10 0.92 -3.65 6.62
N MET A 11 1.29 -3.18 5.43
CA MET A 11 0.67 -3.57 4.17
C MET A 11 1.52 -4.65 3.50
N THR A 12 0.86 -5.61 2.84
CA THR A 12 1.53 -6.65 2.08
C THR A 12 1.06 -6.69 0.64
N PHE A 13 1.98 -6.91 -0.28
CA PHE A 13 1.69 -7.02 -1.71
C PHE A 13 2.76 -7.84 -2.43
N HIS A 14 2.45 -8.24 -3.66
CA HIS A 14 3.33 -9.03 -4.51
C HIS A 14 4.25 -8.14 -5.37
N ALA A 15 5.54 -8.49 -5.44
CA ALA A 15 6.56 -7.70 -6.12
C ALA A 15 6.60 -8.02 -7.63
N ASN A 16 5.63 -7.54 -8.39
CA ASN A 16 5.45 -7.81 -9.84
C ASN A 16 5.14 -9.28 -10.20
N ASP A 17 5.54 -10.24 -9.38
CA ASP A 17 5.19 -11.66 -9.47
C ASP A 17 4.64 -12.18 -8.13
N ASN A 18 3.88 -13.27 -8.17
CA ASN A 18 3.23 -13.87 -6.99
C ASN A 18 4.15 -14.81 -6.19
N THR A 19 5.45 -14.85 -6.49
CA THR A 19 6.42 -15.74 -5.81
C THR A 19 7.02 -15.11 -4.56
N LYS A 20 6.82 -13.80 -4.38
CA LYS A 20 7.33 -13.02 -3.24
C LYS A 20 6.24 -12.15 -2.65
N THR A 21 6.33 -11.93 -1.35
CA THR A 21 5.46 -11.01 -0.62
C THR A 21 6.34 -9.96 0.04
N LEU A 22 6.06 -8.69 -0.27
CA LEU A 22 6.67 -7.53 0.38
C LEU A 22 5.83 -7.14 1.59
N PHE A 23 6.53 -6.66 2.62
CA PHE A 23 5.94 -6.10 3.82
C PHE A 23 6.46 -4.67 3.93
N ILE A 24 5.55 -3.71 3.97
CA ILE A 24 5.87 -2.28 4.09
C ILE A 24 5.00 -1.66 5.16
N SER A 25 5.50 -0.65 5.87
CA SER A 25 4.63 0.11 6.78
C SER A 25 3.59 0.88 5.97
N THR A 26 2.40 1.07 6.52
CA THR A 26 1.34 1.87 5.86
C THR A 26 1.82 3.30 5.59
N GLU A 27 2.63 3.87 6.49
CA GLU A 27 3.24 5.19 6.31
C GLU A 27 4.20 5.25 5.12
N ASP A 28 5.07 4.24 4.96
CA ASP A 28 6.01 4.18 3.85
C ASP A 28 5.33 3.80 2.54
N MET A 29 4.16 3.14 2.58
CA MET A 29 3.34 2.89 1.41
C MET A 29 2.85 4.21 0.77
N TYR A 30 2.48 5.22 1.57
CA TYR A 30 2.10 6.53 1.04
C TYR A 30 3.27 7.21 0.32
N LYS A 31 4.46 7.21 0.94
CA LYS A 31 5.67 7.75 0.32
C LYS A 31 6.03 7.01 -0.96
N PHE A 32 5.89 5.68 -0.96
CA PHE A 32 6.13 4.84 -2.13
C PHE A 32 5.21 5.20 -3.30
N LEU A 33 3.92 5.46 -3.05
CA LEU A 33 3.00 5.91 -4.10
C LEU A 33 3.35 7.31 -4.62
N GLU A 34 3.72 8.21 -3.72
CA GLU A 34 4.11 9.59 -4.07
C GLU A 34 5.39 9.61 -4.93
N GLU A 35 6.42 8.86 -4.56
CA GLU A 35 7.67 8.69 -5.32
C GLU A 35 7.43 8.07 -6.71
N LEU A 36 6.43 7.20 -6.82
CA LEU A 36 6.00 6.65 -8.11
C LEU A 36 5.13 7.62 -8.94
N GLY A 37 4.74 8.77 -8.39
CA GLY A 37 3.90 9.76 -9.05
C GLY A 37 2.41 9.39 -9.10
N TYR A 38 1.95 8.49 -8.23
CA TYR A 38 0.55 8.09 -8.16
C TYR A 38 -0.24 8.93 -7.15
N ASN A 39 -1.36 9.50 -7.59
CA ASN A 39 -2.37 10.04 -6.69
C ASN A 39 -3.24 8.90 -6.18
N TYR A 40 -3.41 8.80 -4.86
CA TYR A 40 -4.32 7.83 -4.25
C TYR A 40 -5.53 8.52 -3.63
N SER A 41 -6.67 7.83 -3.66
CA SER A 41 -7.87 8.26 -2.95
C SER A 41 -8.29 7.16 -1.99
N ILE A 42 -8.72 7.56 -0.80
CA ILE A 42 -9.23 6.63 0.22
C ILE A 42 -10.73 6.45 -0.04
N VAL A 43 -11.17 5.21 -0.12
CA VAL A 43 -12.58 4.85 -0.38
C VAL A 43 -13.05 3.96 0.76
N GLU A 44 -14.24 4.25 1.30
CA GLU A 44 -14.97 3.33 2.18
C GLU A 44 -15.84 2.44 1.29
N LEU A 45 -15.66 1.12 1.40
CA LEU A 45 -16.40 0.08 0.67
C LEU A 45 -17.24 -0.76 1.63
#